data_AF-A0A937LDE8-F1
#
_entry.id   AF-A0A937LDE8-F1
#
_cell.length_a   1.000
_cell.length_b   1.000
_cell.length_c   1.000
_cell.angle_alpha   90.00
_cell.angle_beta   90.00
_cell.angle_gamma   90.00
#
_symmetry.space_group_name_H-M   'P 1'
#
loop_
_entity.id
_entity.type
_entity.pdbx_description
1 polymer ?
#
loop_
_entity_poly.entity_id
_entity_poly.type
_entity_poly.pdbx_seq_one_letter_code
_entity_poly.pdbx_strand_id
1 'polypeptide(L)' 'IDTDSFGIDSSATFAAGANKKEVKKVLAKQDFDFLYDEKKGGLYFNENGAEKGFGDGGIIAILKGAPDLSADNLEFI' A
#
# COMPACT_ATOMS: atom_id res chain seq x y z
N ILE A 1 -1.03 9.06 7.91
CA ILE A 1 -1.05 7.62 8.24
C ILE A 1 -0.07 7.48 9.37
N ASP A 2 -0.56 7.13 10.56
CA ASP A 2 0.27 6.91 11.74
C ASP A 2 1.10 5.64 11.54
N THR A 3 2.40 5.77 11.27
CA THR A 3 3.29 4.66 10.92
C THR A 3 3.72 3.83 12.11
N ASP A 4 3.75 4.43 13.30
CA ASP A 4 4.08 3.75 14.56
C ASP A 4 3.05 2.66 14.87
N SER A 5 1.77 2.93 14.58
CA SER A 5 0.68 1.94 14.69
C SER A 5 0.85 0.72 13.77
N PHE A 6 1.71 0.80 12.75
CA PHE A 6 2.05 -0.29 11.83
C PHE A 6 3.46 -0.86 12.08
N GLY A 7 4.16 -0.43 13.14
CA GLY A 7 5.50 -0.91 13.47
C GLY A 7 6.58 -0.49 12.46
N ILE A 8 6.36 0.60 11.73
CA ILE A 8 7.33 1.12 10.77
C ILE A 8 8.17 2.19 11.49
N ASP A 9 9.38 1.81 11.91
CA ASP A 9 10.30 2.68 12.67
C ASP A 9 11.05 3.71 11.80
N SER A 10 10.75 3.79 10.49
CA SER A 10 11.46 4.61 9.51
C SER A 10 10.50 5.29 8.52
N SER A 11 11.02 5.97 7.49
CA SER A 11 10.18 6.62 6.49
C SER A 11 9.39 5.59 5.68
N ALA A 12 8.07 5.55 5.89
CA ALA A 12 7.19 4.67 5.13
C ALA A 12 7.25 4.97 3.62
N THR A 13 7.11 3.90 2.85
CA THR A 13 7.19 3.90 1.39
C THR A 13 5.82 3.59 0.79
N PHE A 14 5.57 4.17 -0.39
CA PHE A 14 4.27 4.07 -1.07
C PHE A 14 4.44 3.81 -2.57
N ALA A 15 3.56 2.96 -3.10
CA ALA A 15 3.38 2.83 -4.55
C ALA A 15 1.91 2.63 -4.93
N ALA A 16 1.54 3.16 -6.08
CA ALA A 16 0.25 2.93 -6.72
C ALA A 16 0.42 1.99 -7.92
N GLY A 17 -0.59 1.13 -8.13
CA GLY A 17 -0.66 0.26 -9.29
C GLY A 17 -2.03 0.38 -9.96
N ALA A 18 -2.04 0.22 -11.28
CA ALA A 18 -3.24 0.44 -12.10
C ALA A 18 -4.37 -0.55 -11.81
N ASN A 19 -4.10 -1.65 -11.09
CA ASN A 19 -5.10 -2.62 -10.65
C ASN A 19 -4.60 -3.54 -9.52
N LYS A 20 -5.54 -4.20 -8.83
CA LYS A 20 -5.26 -5.23 -7.81
C LYS A 20 -4.25 -6.32 -8.20
N LYS A 21 -4.18 -6.74 -9.47
CA LYS A 21 -3.25 -7.82 -9.87
C LYS A 21 -1.81 -7.31 -9.86
N GLU A 22 -1.59 -6.10 -10.36
CA GLU A 22 -0.28 -5.44 -10.32
C GLU A 22 0.16 -5.21 -8.88
N VAL A 23 -0.71 -4.61 -8.06
CA VAL A 23 -0.46 -4.42 -6.63
C VAL A 23 -0.03 -5.72 -5.94
N LYS A 24 -0.84 -6.80 -6.07
CA LYS A 24 -0.58 -8.06 -5.35
C LYS A 24 0.56 -8.92 -5.91
N LYS A 25 0.86 -8.83 -7.21
CA LYS A 25 1.80 -9.77 -7.87
C LYS A 25 3.15 -9.14 -8.20
N VAL A 26 3.20 -7.82 -8.33
CA VAL A 26 4.37 -7.07 -8.78
C VAL A 26 4.85 -6.15 -7.67
N LEU A 27 4.00 -5.25 -7.18
CA LEU A 27 4.41 -4.24 -6.19
C LEU A 27 4.61 -4.86 -4.80
N ALA A 28 3.73 -5.76 -4.38
CA ALA A 28 3.84 -6.38 -3.05
C ALA A 28 5.03 -7.32 -2.86
N LYS A 29 5.79 -7.61 -3.91
CA LYS A 29 7.08 -8.33 -3.82
C LYS A 29 8.27 -7.39 -3.60
N GLN A 30 8.03 -6.09 -3.75
CA GLN A 30 9.02 -5.05 -3.56
C GLN A 30 8.87 -4.49 -2.14
N ASP A 31 9.87 -3.71 -1.75
CA ASP A 31 9.99 -3.11 -0.43
C ASP A 31 9.14 -1.83 -0.37
N PHE A 32 7.81 -2.02 -0.42
CA PHE A 32 6.83 -0.96 -0.23
C PHE A 32 5.96 -1.28 0.97
N ASP A 33 5.80 -0.32 1.88
CA ASP A 33 4.96 -0.49 3.07
C ASP A 33 3.48 -0.36 2.74
N PHE A 34 3.14 0.63 1.91
CA PHE A 34 1.76 0.92 1.52
C PHE A 34 1.56 0.84 0.00
N LEU A 35 0.49 0.18 -0.41
CA LEU A 35 0.17 -0.06 -1.81
C LEU A 35 -1.25 0.35 -2.15
N TYR A 36 -1.44 1.03 -3.28
CA TYR A 36 -2.74 1.51 -3.72
C TYR A 36 -3.22 0.87 -5.03
N ASP A 37 -4.46 0.38 -5.05
CA ASP A 37 -5.16 -0.12 -6.25
C ASP A 37 -5.99 1.01 -6.86
N GLU A 38 -5.43 1.71 -7.84
CA GLU A 38 -6.05 2.85 -8.52
C GLU A 38 -7.39 2.50 -9.19
N LYS A 39 -7.62 1.23 -9.51
CA LYS A 39 -8.87 0.80 -10.14
C LYS A 39 -10.02 0.68 -9.16
N LYS A 40 -9.73 0.38 -7.89
CA LYS A 40 -10.76 0.07 -6.88
C LYS A 40 -10.69 0.95 -5.64
N GLY A 41 -9.67 1.79 -5.53
CA GLY A 41 -9.44 2.63 -4.37
C GLY A 41 -8.92 1.87 -3.15
N GLY A 42 -8.43 0.65 -3.31
CA GLY A 42 -7.97 -0.13 -2.15
C GLY A 42 -6.58 0.30 -1.70
N LEU A 43 -6.42 0.70 -0.44
CA LEU A 43 -5.12 0.95 0.17
C LEU A 43 -4.75 -0.24 1.06
N TYR A 44 -3.56 -0.78 0.86
CA TYR A 44 -3.08 -1.99 1.49
C TYR A 44 -1.80 -1.71 2.26
N PHE A 45 -1.67 -2.26 3.46
CA PHE A 45 -0.41 -2.40 4.18
C PHE A 45 0.24 -3.73 3.79
N ASN A 46 1.53 -3.71 3.51
CA ASN A 46 2.27 -4.81 2.92
C ASN A 46 3.34 -5.34 3.88
N GLU A 47 3.05 -6.47 4.52
CA GLU A 47 3.99 -7.19 5.41
C GLU A 47 4.53 -8.47 4.74
N ASN A 48 4.58 -8.46 3.41
CA ASN A 48 4.79 -9.65 2.59
C ASN A 48 6.27 -10.02 2.40
N GLY A 49 7.20 -9.15 2.81
CA GLY A 49 8.61 -9.28 2.45
C GLY A 49 8.77 -9.55 0.95
N ALA A 50 9.44 -10.66 0.58
CA ALA A 50 9.67 -11.06 -0.81
C ALA A 50 8.59 -12.01 -1.39
N GLU A 51 7.58 -12.41 -0.61
CA GLU A 51 6.55 -13.36 -1.07
C GLU A 51 5.48 -12.67 -1.92
N LYS A 52 4.38 -13.35 -2.27
CA LYS A 52 3.25 -12.75 -3.02
C LYS A 52 2.05 -12.61 -2.10
N GLY A 53 1.47 -11.41 -2.04
CA GLY A 53 0.31 -11.16 -1.19
C GLY A 53 0.48 -9.84 -0.47
N PHE A 54 0.13 -9.81 0.80
CA PHE A 54 0.43 -8.69 1.71
C PHE A 54 1.03 -9.20 3.03
N GLY A 55 1.48 -10.47 3.07
CA GLY A 55 1.87 -11.14 4.31
C GLY A 55 0.73 -11.17 5.32
N ASP A 56 1.06 -10.84 6.56
CA ASP A 56 0.11 -10.63 7.66
C ASP A 56 -0.64 -9.29 7.57
N GLY A 57 -0.19 -8.42 6.67
CA GLY A 57 -0.85 -7.16 6.31
C GLY A 57 -2.12 -7.36 5.50
N GLY A 58 -2.66 -6.27 4.95
CA GLY A 58 -3.94 -6.34 4.26
C GLY A 58 -4.54 -5.00 3.91
N ILE A 59 -5.81 -5.01 3.56
CA ILE A 59 -6.52 -3.77 3.23
C ILE A 59 -6.77 -2.96 4.50
N ILE A 60 -6.33 -1.70 4.50
CA ILE A 60 -6.50 -0.78 5.63
C ILE A 60 -7.54 0.29 5.34
N ALA A 61 -7.76 0.61 4.05
CA ALA A 61 -8.78 1.56 3.64
C ALA A 61 -9.31 1.27 2.22
N ILE A 62 -10.51 1.77 1.95
CA ILE A 62 -11.09 1.85 0.60
C ILE A 62 -11.48 3.31 0.33
N LEU A 63 -10.77 3.95 -0.58
CA LEU A 63 -11.05 5.30 -1.06
C LEU A 63 -12.15 5.26 -2.12
N LYS A 64 -13.31 5.79 -1.77
CA LYS A 64 -14.46 5.84 -2.68
C LYS A 64 -14.13 6.67 -3.92
N GLY A 65 -14.55 6.18 -5.08
CA GLY A 65 -14.29 6.82 -6.37
C GLY A 65 -12.91 6.53 -6.95
N ALA A 66 -12.06 5.82 -6.20
CA ALA A 66 -10.70 5.47 -6.61
C ALA A 66 -9.93 6.70 -7.13
N PRO A 67 -9.74 7.74 -6.27
CA PRO A 67 -9.03 8.95 -6.68
C PRO A 67 -7.63 8.61 -7.19
N ASP A 68 -7.14 9.45 -8.09
CA ASP A 68 -5.73 9.45 -8.48
C ASP A 68 -4.90 9.87 -7.26
N LEU A 69 -3.98 9.01 -6.85
CA LEU A 69 -3.19 9.18 -5.63
C LEU A 69 -1.72 8.90 -5.89
N SER A 70 -0.90 9.81 -5.41
CA SER A 70 0.55 9.71 -5.35
C SER A 70 1.04 9.81 -3.91
N ALA A 71 2.35 9.60 -3.70
CA ALA A 71 2.97 9.78 -2.38
C ALA A 71 2.75 11.20 -1.82
N ASP A 72 2.66 12.22 -2.68
CA ASP A 72 2.44 13.62 -2.27
C ASP A 72 1.05 13.85 -1.67
N ASN A 73 0.11 12.93 -1.87
CA ASN A 73 -1.23 13.02 -1.31
C ASN A 73 -1.35 12.36 0.08
N LEU A 74 -0.31 11.66 0.55
CA LEU A 74 -0.31 10.91 1.79
C LEU A 74 0.78 11.43 2.71
N GLU A 75 0.36 11.91 3.88
CA GLU A 75 1.28 12.25 4.95
C GLU A 75 1.48 11.03 5.86
N PHE A 76 2.74 10.62 6.06
CA PHE A 76 3.12 9.57 7.01
C PHE A 76 3.65 10.26 8.27
N ILE A 77 3.00 9.99 9.42
CA ILE A 77 3.28 10.65 10.70
C ILE A 77 3.61 9.62 11.78
#